data_AF-A0A2M9P5V1-F1
#
_entry.id   AF-A0A2M9P5V1-F1
#
_cell.length_a   1.000
_cell.length_b   1.000
_cell.length_c   1.000
_cell.angle_alpha   90.00
_cell.angle_beta   90.00
_cell.angle_gamma   90.00
#
_symmetry.space_group_name_H-M   'P 1'
#
loop_
_entity.id
_entity.type
_entity.pdbx_description
1 polymer ?
#
loop_
_entity_poly.entity_id
_entity_poly.type
_entity_poly.pdbx_seq_one_letter_code
_entity_poly.pdbx_strand_id
1 'polypeptide(L)' 'MTEFGDRVEAAFASIETRAGDPVEIGLVLGSGLGGIADRIEAPVEIPYAEIAGMARSTAPGHAGRLVLGRLFGRASR' A
#
# COMPACT_ATOMS: atom_id res chain seq x y z
N MET A 1 10.77 -21.50 11.95
CA MET A 1 11.07 -21.14 10.54
C MET A 1 9.89 -20.32 9.99
N THR A 2 9.51 -19.24 10.69
CA THR A 2 8.19 -18.59 10.48
C THR A 2 8.20 -17.07 10.58
N GLU A 3 9.34 -16.45 10.93
CA GLU A 3 9.40 -15.02 11.28
C GLU A 3 8.98 -14.07 10.15
N PHE A 4 9.23 -14.42 8.89
CA PHE A 4 8.80 -13.60 7.77
C PHE A 4 7.29 -13.67 7.54
N GLY A 5 6.71 -14.88 7.55
CA GLY A 5 5.27 -15.07 7.37
C GLY A 5 4.48 -14.37 8.48
N ASP A 6 4.91 -14.55 9.73
CA ASP A 6 4.28 -13.92 10.89
C ASP A 6 4.26 -12.38 10.77
N ARG A 7 5.34 -11.78 10.23
CA ARG A 7 5.39 -10.33 9.98
C ARG A 7 4.44 -9.88 8.87
N VAL A 8 4.30 -10.66 7.80
CA VAL A 8 3.39 -10.34 6.69
C VAL A 8 1.94 -10.40 7.16
N GLU A 9 1.57 -11.46 7.90
CA GLU A 9 0.23 -11.61 8.47
C GLU A 9 -0.08 -10.48 9.45
N ALA A 10 0.86 -10.12 10.33
CA ALA A 10 0.68 -9.00 11.26
C ALA A 10 0.51 -7.66 10.53
N ALA A 11 1.27 -7.43 9.45
CA ALA A 11 1.13 -6.23 8.64
C ALA A 11 -0.26 -6.17 7.97
N PHE A 12 -0.71 -7.27 7.36
CA PHE A 12 -2.04 -7.33 6.75
C PHE A 12 -3.16 -7.14 7.78
N ALA A 13 -3.12 -7.86 8.91
CA ALA A 13 -4.11 -7.75 9.98
C ALA A 13 -4.25 -6.31 10.52
N SER A 14 -3.15 -5.53 10.53
CA SER A 14 -3.19 -4.12 10.98
C SER A 14 -3.97 -3.18 10.05
N ILE A 15 -4.23 -3.61 8.81
CA ILE A 15 -4.92 -2.82 7.79
C ILE A 15 -6.14 -3.51 7.18
N GLU A 16 -6.47 -4.73 7.60
CA GLU A 16 -7.51 -5.58 6.99
C GLU A 16 -8.85 -4.84 6.84
N THR A 17 -9.27 -4.09 7.86
CA THR A 17 -10.52 -3.30 7.84
C THR A 17 -10.56 -2.18 6.80
N ARG A 18 -9.39 -1.81 6.25
CA ARG A 18 -9.20 -0.79 5.21
C ARG A 18 -8.79 -1.39 3.87
N ALA A 19 -8.21 -2.60 3.87
CA ALA A 19 -7.60 -3.22 2.71
C ALA A 19 -8.63 -3.63 1.63
N GLY A 20 -9.88 -3.88 2.03
CA GLY A 20 -10.96 -4.21 1.10
C GLY A 20 -10.75 -5.56 0.41
N ASP A 21 -11.22 -5.66 -0.83
CA ASP A 21 -11.08 -6.86 -1.66
C ASP A 21 -9.61 -7.10 -2.08
N PRO A 22 -9.22 -8.36 -2.39
CA PRO A 22 -7.90 -8.67 -2.92
C PRO A 22 -7.56 -7.87 -4.18
N VAL A 23 -6.26 -7.68 -4.44
CA VAL A 23 -5.75 -6.82 -5.50
C VAL A 23 -5.00 -7.59 -6.60
N GLU A 24 -5.43 -7.44 -7.86
CA GLU A 24 -4.79 -8.13 -9.02
C GLU A 24 -3.35 -7.65 -9.27
N ILE A 25 -3.04 -6.38 -8.94
CA ILE A 25 -1.80 -5.71 -9.33
C ILE A 25 -1.26 -4.89 -8.17
N GLY A 26 0.01 -5.13 -7.82
CA GLY A 26 0.80 -4.25 -6.95
C GLY A 26 1.78 -3.42 -7.75
N LEU A 27 1.90 -2.12 -7.42
CA LEU A 27 2.84 -1.19 -8.06
C LEU A 27 3.67 -0.45 -7.02
N VAL A 28 5.00 -0.46 -7.19
CA VAL A 28 5.92 0.32 -6.36
C VAL A 28 6.38 1.55 -7.14
N LEU A 29 6.09 2.73 -6.61
CA LEU A 29 6.42 4.00 -7.25
C LEU A 29 7.76 4.53 -6.72
N GLY A 30 8.74 4.67 -7.60
CA GLY A 30 10.02 5.31 -7.30
C GLY A 30 9.94 6.83 -7.26
N SER A 31 11.09 7.46 -7.04
CA SER A 31 11.23 8.92 -7.00
C SER A 31 10.67 9.57 -8.28
N GLY A 32 9.83 10.60 -8.12
CA GLY A 32 9.22 11.34 -9.23
C GLY A 32 7.99 10.67 -9.86
N LEU A 33 7.63 9.44 -9.48
CA LEU A 33 6.47 8.73 -10.01
C LEU A 33 5.20 8.85 -9.15
N GLY A 34 5.26 9.61 -8.04
CA GLY A 34 4.15 9.76 -7.10
C GLY A 34 2.84 10.25 -7.72
N GLY A 35 2.90 11.04 -8.80
CA GLY A 35 1.72 11.53 -9.51
C GLY A 35 0.84 10.43 -10.14
N ILE A 36 1.34 9.19 -10.24
CA ILE A 36 0.52 8.04 -10.65
C ILE A 36 -0.47 7.67 -9.54
N ALA A 37 -0.08 7.77 -8.26
CA ALA A 37 -0.97 7.50 -7.13
C ALA A 37 -2.15 8.47 -7.09
N ASP A 38 -1.95 9.72 -7.51
CA ASP A 38 -2.99 10.75 -7.57
C ASP A 38 -4.07 10.44 -8.63
N ARG A 39 -3.84 9.45 -9.51
CA ARG A 39 -4.79 8.99 -10.53
C ARG A 39 -5.58 7.75 -10.12
N ILE A 40 -5.39 7.25 -8.90
CA ILE A 40 -6.16 6.13 -8.36
C ILE A 40 -7.59 6.60 -8.09
N GLU A 41 -8.56 5.86 -8.62
CA GLU A 41 -9.98 6.07 -8.37
C GLU A 41 -10.40 5.39 -7.07
N ALA A 42 -11.25 6.08 -6.29
CA ALA A 42 -11.71 5.66 -4.96
C ALA A 42 -10.56 5.23 -4.04
N PRO A 43 -9.54 6.09 -3.81
CA PRO A 43 -8.35 5.70 -3.09
C PRO A 43 -8.62 5.49 -1.60
N VAL A 44 -8.11 4.39 -1.07
CA VAL A 44 -7.85 4.21 0.35
C VAL A 44 -6.36 4.41 0.57
N GLU A 45 -5.99 5.49 1.25
CA GLU A 45 -4.61 5.80 1.57
C GLU A 45 -4.26 5.36 2.99
N ILE A 46 -3.19 4.58 3.14
CA ILE A 46 -2.73 4.04 4.40
C ILE A 46 -1.26 4.44 4.61
N PRO A 47 -0.95 5.36 5.54
CA PRO A 47 0.42 5.70 5.86
C PRO A 47 1.21 4.47 6.31
N TYR A 48 2.46 4.32 5.87
CA TYR A 48 3.32 3.20 6.30
C TYR A 48 3.51 3.16 7.83
N ALA A 49 3.44 4.31 8.49
CA ALA A 49 3.52 4.39 9.95
C ALA A 49 2.36 3.69 10.68
N GLU A 50 1.25 3.42 9.99
CA GLU A 50 0.07 2.74 10.54
C GLU A 50 0.04 1.24 10.21
N ILE A 51 1.01 0.75 9.42
CA ILE A 51 1.13 -0.67 9.07
C ILE A 51 2.10 -1.33 10.04
N ALA A 52 1.66 -2.37 10.74
CA ALA A 52 2.48 -3.06 11.74
C ALA A 52 3.79 -3.59 11.13
N GLY A 53 4.92 -3.23 11.74
CA GLY A 53 6.25 -3.68 11.31
C GLY A 53 6.79 -3.00 10.04
N MET A 54 6.04 -2.07 9.43
CA MET A 54 6.48 -1.37 8.22
C MET A 54 7.42 -0.20 8.56
N ALA A 55 8.46 -0.04 7.75
CA ALA A 55 9.39 1.06 7.89
C ALA A 55 8.78 2.40 7.43
N ARG A 56 9.12 3.48 8.12
CA ARG A 56 8.74 4.84 7.70
C ARG A 56 9.61 5.29 6.53
N SER A 57 8.99 5.89 5.51
CA SER A 57 9.72 6.56 4.44
C SER A 57 10.42 7.80 4.99
N THR A 58 11.71 7.96 4.68
CA THR A 58 12.51 9.14 5.03
C THR A 58 13.09 9.84 3.81
N ALA A 59 12.87 9.30 2.61
CA ALA A 59 13.42 9.85 1.38
C ALA A 59 12.57 11.03 0.86
N PRO A 60 13.18 12.16 0.45
CA PRO A 60 12.47 13.24 -0.20
C PRO A 60 11.71 12.75 -1.45
N GLY A 61 10.45 13.13 -1.59
CA GLY A 61 9.60 12.72 -2.72
C GLY A 61 8.97 11.33 -2.60
N HIS A 62 9.21 10.59 -1.50
CA HIS A 62 8.53 9.33 -1.19
C HIS A 62 7.49 9.57 -0.11
N ALA A 63 6.21 9.60 -0.50
CA ALA A 63 5.11 9.91 0.41
C ALA A 63 4.95 8.92 1.58
N GLY A 64 5.48 7.70 1.46
CA GLY A 64 5.44 6.72 2.54
C GLY A 64 4.03 6.24 2.87
N ARG A 65 3.22 5.96 1.85
CA ARG A 65 1.85 5.46 1.99
C ARG A 65 1.57 4.35 0.99
N LEU A 66 0.75 3.40 1.41
CA LEU A 66 0.09 2.41 0.55
C LEU A 66 -1.20 3.04 0.02
N VAL A 67 -1.46 2.93 -1.27
CA VAL A 67 -2.70 3.41 -1.89
C VAL A 67 -3.40 2.23 -2.55
N LEU A 68 -4.64 1.99 -2.16
CA LEU A 68 -5.51 0.96 -2.71
C LEU A 68 -6.63 1.63 -3.49
N GLY A 69 -7.02 1.04 -4.62
CA GLY A 69 -8.11 1.58 -5.44
C GLY A 69 -8.03 1.06 -6.86
N ARG A 70 -8.64 1.79 -7.80
CA ARG A 70 -8.71 1.35 -9.21
C ARG A 70 -7.84 2.23 -10.10
N LEU A 71 -7.14 1.62 -11.05
CA LEU A 71 -6.36 2.32 -12.05
C LEU A 71 -6.71 1.79 -13.45
N PHE A 72 -7.05 2.69 -14.37
CA PHE A 72 -7.50 2.36 -15.75
C PHE A 72 -8.75 1.46 -15.82
N GLY A 73 -9.70 1.62 -14.89
CA GLY A 73 -10.93 0.82 -14.84
C GLY A 73 -10.73 -0.64 -14.40
N ARG A 74 -9.49 -1.11 -14.22
CA ARG A 74 -9.22 -2.39 -13.56
C ARG A 74 -9.40 -2.18 -12.07
N ALA A 75 -10.41 -2.87 -11.51
CA ALA A 75 -10.37 -3.18 -10.09
C ALA A 75 -9.18 -4.11 -9.94
N SER A 76 -8.27 -3.80 -9.04
CA SER A 76 -7.40 -4.85 -8.57
C SER A 76 -8.31 -5.84 -7.84
N ARG A 77 -8.54 -7.01 -8.43
CA ARG A 77 -9.36 -8.12 -7.91
C ARG A 77 -8.54 -9.21 -7.22
#